data_AF-A0A0J1FM31-F1
#
_entry.id   AF-A0A0J1FM31-F1
#
_cell.length_a   1.000
_cell.length_b   1.000
_cell.length_c   1.000
_cell.angle_alpha   90.00
_cell.angle_beta   90.00
_cell.angle_gamma   90.00
#
_symmetry.space_group_name_H-M   'P 1'
#
loop_
_entity.id
_entity.type
_entity.pdbx_description
1 polymer ?
#
loop_
_entity_poly.entity_id
_entity_poly.type
_entity_poly.pdbx_seq_one_letter_code
_entity_poly.pdbx_strand_id
1 'polypeptide(L)'
;MNPISVGLNPDAVAVNSVTNKIYVANRFSDNVMVINVPSPTGAILGTVTDGTNPVAAANVSLTVNGSVYSAVTGADGLYCIQYVPIGTGYTITVSKTGYNNGSATANVTENTTTLGVNITLSKTTGGGGGNSSGGGSPSGGGITVPVSVIGNNGTQVSNVTATVTSDSNGNYTVSMNAAQAVTLQQPNGTMSPLNDLSKVTFVSAAGSSVRVSADGTINLTNLAKGTDNSFNITYDLGNGQTITIGAMEVKISSSGATSVTCTLIDPYGIIIDAATGKPIAGVNVTLYYADTDRNKANGETPDTVVPLPNIDGFKPNNNMNPQISDASGSYGFMVFPTTDYYIVATKDGYNNYTSPTISVEQDIVKWDFKMNQTTSGVTRLAGQSRVDTALAIAKANYTGKLSNVILATADNYPDALAGSVLAYKLNAPILLMGSSDADQEKVLDYMKSNLDPTGTVLGGTAVVSSNMEGKVTASGFANITRLGGTDRYETSVKIADQLKVKTGTPLVIAYGENYPDALSISSIAAEMQYPILLVQKDGLSDVVKNEIAAIKPSKVYIIGGEGVISANAK
;
A
#
# COMPACT_ATOMS: atom_id res chain seq x y z
N MET A 1 -16.93 12.40 -16.30
CA MET A 1 -15.56 11.92 -16.03
C MET A 1 -15.26 12.24 -14.58
N ASN A 2 -14.99 11.22 -13.76
CA ASN A 2 -14.57 11.43 -12.37
C ASN A 2 -13.05 11.48 -12.34
N PRO A 3 -12.43 12.51 -11.72
CA PRO A 3 -10.99 12.56 -11.57
C PRO A 3 -10.51 11.42 -10.66
N ILE A 4 -9.37 10.81 -11.01
CA ILE A 4 -8.71 9.79 -10.20
C ILE A 4 -7.64 10.51 -9.37
N SER A 5 -7.66 10.35 -8.05
CA SER A 5 -6.62 10.90 -7.16
C SER A 5 -5.35 10.09 -7.30
N VAL A 6 -4.21 10.75 -7.56
CA VAL A 6 -2.93 10.08 -7.91
C VAL A 6 -1.78 10.37 -6.93
N GLY A 7 -2.10 10.87 -5.73
CA GLY A 7 -1.14 11.29 -4.72
C GLY A 7 -0.92 12.81 -4.69
N LEU A 8 0.04 13.25 -3.87
CA LEU A 8 0.38 14.67 -3.69
C LEU A 8 1.41 15.12 -4.74
N ASN A 9 1.15 16.25 -5.41
CA ASN A 9 2.04 16.90 -6.38
C ASN A 9 2.53 16.00 -7.55
N PRO A 10 1.62 15.52 -8.44
CA PRO A 10 2.01 14.77 -9.64
C PRO A 10 2.86 15.64 -10.58
N ASP A 11 4.05 15.16 -10.97
CA ASP A 11 5.03 15.91 -11.78
C ASP A 11 5.11 15.37 -13.22
N ALA A 12 4.93 14.06 -13.40
CA ALA A 12 5.01 13.42 -14.72
C ALA A 12 4.09 12.20 -14.84
N VAL A 13 3.61 11.94 -16.06
CA VAL A 13 2.82 10.75 -16.43
C VAL A 13 3.48 10.00 -17.57
N ALA A 14 3.56 8.68 -17.45
CA ALA A 14 4.04 7.79 -18.51
C ALA A 14 3.03 6.68 -18.76
N VAL A 15 2.79 6.36 -20.03
CA VAL A 15 1.89 5.27 -20.44
C VAL A 15 2.72 4.14 -21.01
N ASN A 16 2.62 2.95 -20.42
CA ASN A 16 3.15 1.73 -21.01
C ASN A 16 2.02 1.03 -21.75
N SER A 17 2.00 1.18 -23.08
CA SER A 17 1.00 0.58 -23.96
C SER A 17 1.08 -0.94 -24.05
N VAL A 18 2.22 -1.55 -23.69
CA VAL A 18 2.39 -3.01 -23.67
C VAL A 18 1.77 -3.63 -22.43
N THR A 19 1.92 -2.99 -21.27
CA THR A 19 1.36 -3.49 -20.00
C THR A 19 0.02 -2.86 -19.64
N ASN A 20 -0.49 -1.94 -20.47
CA ASN A 20 -1.67 -1.12 -20.22
C ASN A 20 -1.70 -0.44 -18.83
N LYS A 21 -0.54 0.08 -18.41
CA LYS A 21 -0.36 0.76 -17.13
C LYS A 21 -0.03 2.22 -17.36
N ILE A 22 -0.63 3.08 -16.55
CA ILE A 22 -0.25 4.48 -16.43
C ILE A 22 0.57 4.62 -15.14
N TYR A 23 1.74 5.23 -15.25
CA TYR A 23 2.63 5.50 -14.14
C TYR A 23 2.61 7.01 -13.87
N VAL A 24 2.33 7.39 -12.64
CA VAL A 24 2.37 8.78 -12.20
C VAL A 24 3.50 8.93 -11.19
N ALA A 25 4.49 9.75 -11.54
CA ALA A 25 5.58 10.11 -10.64
C ALA A 25 5.16 11.34 -9.82
N ASN A 26 5.22 11.20 -8.51
CA ASN A 26 4.89 12.26 -7.56
C ASN A 26 6.17 12.94 -7.06
N ARG A 27 6.20 14.28 -7.06
CA ARG A 27 7.37 15.04 -6.63
C ARG A 27 7.56 14.90 -5.11
N PHE A 28 8.80 14.64 -4.68
CA PHE A 28 9.18 14.44 -3.27
C PHE A 28 8.57 13.21 -2.59
N SER A 29 8.08 12.25 -3.38
CA SER A 29 7.64 10.93 -2.89
C SER A 29 8.66 9.85 -3.25
N ASP A 30 8.81 8.85 -2.38
CA ASP A 30 9.61 7.65 -2.62
C ASP A 30 8.80 6.56 -3.37
N ASN A 31 7.62 6.90 -3.89
CA ASN A 31 6.73 5.97 -4.61
C ASN A 31 6.28 6.50 -5.99
N VAL A 32 5.88 5.57 -6.86
CA VAL A 32 5.23 5.82 -8.15
C VAL A 32 3.84 5.20 -8.10
N MET A 33 2.80 5.98 -8.40
CA MET A 33 1.45 5.43 -8.48
C MET A 33 1.25 4.72 -9.82
N VAL A 34 0.74 3.49 -9.76
CA VAL A 34 0.46 2.67 -10.93
C VAL A 34 -1.04 2.51 -11.08
N ILE A 35 -1.59 3.04 -12.18
CA ILE A 35 -2.99 2.88 -12.55
C ILE A 35 -3.04 1.75 -13.58
N ASN A 36 -3.78 0.69 -13.25
CA ASN A 36 -4.09 -0.37 -14.20
C ASN A 36 -5.23 0.11 -15.11
N VAL A 37 -4.98 0.18 -16.40
CA VAL A 37 -6.03 0.39 -17.40
C VAL A 37 -6.56 -0.99 -17.79
N PRO A 38 -7.88 -1.27 -17.69
CA PRO A 38 -8.43 -2.54 -18.14
C PRO A 38 -7.99 -2.80 -19.58
N SER A 39 -7.45 -4.00 -19.86
CA SER A 39 -7.04 -4.35 -21.22
C SER A 39 -8.24 -4.25 -22.18
N PRO A 40 -8.06 -3.79 -23.43
CA PRO A 40 -9.14 -3.73 -24.39
C PRO A 40 -9.70 -5.14 -24.65
N THR A 41 -11.03 -5.27 -24.61
CA THR A 41 -11.73 -6.54 -24.75
C THR A 41 -12.82 -6.48 -25.83
N GLY A 42 -13.23 -7.65 -26.33
CA GLY A 42 -14.45 -7.82 -27.13
C GLY A 42 -15.30 -8.98 -26.62
N ALA A 43 -16.33 -9.33 -27.37
CA ALA A 43 -17.21 -10.46 -27.07
C ALA A 43 -17.32 -11.45 -28.24
N ILE A 44 -17.65 -12.69 -27.95
CA ILE A 44 -17.91 -13.74 -28.94
C ILE A 44 -19.33 -14.26 -28.75
N LEU A 45 -20.13 -14.26 -29.82
CA LEU A 45 -21.49 -14.78 -29.84
C LEU A 45 -21.64 -15.91 -30.87
N GLY A 46 -22.26 -16.99 -30.44
CA GLY A 46 -22.51 -18.15 -31.30
C GLY A 46 -23.65 -19.03 -30.79
N THR A 47 -23.95 -20.08 -31.54
CA THR A 47 -24.92 -21.11 -31.15
C THR A 47 -24.29 -22.50 -31.10
N VAL A 48 -24.80 -23.36 -30.23
CA VAL A 48 -24.46 -24.78 -30.18
C VAL A 48 -25.67 -25.62 -30.57
N THR A 49 -25.51 -26.51 -31.55
CA THR A 49 -26.58 -27.39 -32.04
C THR A 49 -26.13 -28.85 -32.11
N ASP A 50 -27.06 -29.80 -32.22
CA ASP A 50 -26.76 -31.22 -32.49
C ASP A 50 -26.91 -31.58 -33.99
N GLY A 51 -26.93 -30.57 -34.86
CA GLY A 51 -27.14 -30.67 -36.29
C GLY A 51 -28.58 -30.36 -36.71
N THR A 52 -29.55 -30.56 -35.82
CA THR A 52 -30.97 -30.21 -36.07
C THR A 52 -31.62 -29.40 -34.94
N ASN A 53 -31.20 -29.59 -33.69
CA ASN A 53 -31.78 -28.91 -32.53
C ASN A 53 -30.74 -28.10 -31.76
N PRO A 54 -31.13 -27.00 -31.08
CA PRO A 54 -30.25 -26.32 -30.15
C PRO A 54 -29.85 -27.21 -28.97
N VAL A 55 -28.59 -27.09 -28.53
CA VAL A 55 -28.07 -27.83 -27.37
C VAL A 55 -27.94 -26.87 -26.20
N ALA A 56 -28.87 -27.00 -25.25
CA ALA A 56 -28.90 -26.19 -24.04
C ALA A 56 -27.92 -26.67 -22.96
N ALA A 57 -27.45 -25.74 -22.13
CA ALA A 57 -26.55 -25.99 -21.02
C ALA A 57 -25.27 -26.77 -21.41
N ALA A 58 -24.70 -26.45 -22.57
CA ALA A 58 -23.36 -26.87 -22.97
C ALA A 58 -22.35 -25.84 -22.45
N ASN A 59 -21.23 -26.33 -21.92
CA ASN A 59 -20.14 -25.47 -21.45
C ASN A 59 -19.32 -25.04 -22.65
N VAL A 60 -19.23 -23.73 -22.87
CA VAL A 60 -18.43 -23.13 -23.93
C VAL A 60 -17.28 -22.39 -23.28
N SER A 61 -16.04 -22.65 -23.68
CA SER A 61 -14.89 -21.95 -23.12
C SER A 61 -13.78 -21.73 -24.13
N LEU A 62 -12.98 -20.69 -23.90
CA LEU A 62 -11.67 -20.52 -24.52
C LEU A 62 -10.65 -20.11 -23.45
N THR A 63 -9.38 -20.39 -23.72
CA THR A 63 -8.27 -19.97 -22.85
C THR A 63 -7.40 -18.97 -23.59
N VAL A 64 -7.17 -17.80 -23.00
CA VAL A 64 -6.31 -16.76 -23.54
C VAL A 64 -5.30 -16.37 -22.46
N ASN A 65 -4.01 -16.47 -22.76
CA ASN A 65 -2.92 -16.13 -21.83
C ASN A 65 -3.02 -16.80 -20.44
N GLY A 66 -3.54 -18.03 -20.40
CA GLY A 66 -3.73 -18.79 -19.14
C GLY A 66 -5.03 -18.49 -18.40
N SER A 67 -5.81 -17.50 -18.83
CA SER A 67 -7.13 -17.18 -18.28
C SER A 67 -8.25 -17.87 -19.09
N VAL A 68 -9.21 -18.48 -18.40
CA VAL A 68 -10.36 -19.15 -19.02
C VAL A 68 -11.54 -18.18 -19.09
N TYR A 69 -12.10 -18.05 -20.28
CA TYR A 69 -13.32 -17.28 -20.55
C TYR A 69 -14.41 -18.26 -20.96
N SER A 70 -15.54 -18.25 -20.26
CA SER A 70 -16.57 -19.26 -20.45
C SER A 70 -17.98 -18.69 -20.49
N ALA A 71 -18.86 -19.41 -21.18
CA ALA A 71 -20.30 -19.21 -21.18
C ALA A 71 -21.01 -20.56 -21.15
N VAL A 72 -22.30 -20.54 -20.85
CA VAL A 72 -23.16 -21.73 -20.92
C VAL A 72 -24.29 -21.43 -21.89
N THR A 73 -24.61 -22.38 -22.77
CA THR A 73 -25.65 -22.16 -23.78
C THR A 73 -27.05 -22.06 -23.17
N GLY A 74 -27.86 -21.14 -23.68
CA GLY A 74 -29.29 -21.01 -23.36
C GLY A 74 -30.15 -22.13 -23.95
N ALA A 75 -31.46 -22.08 -23.69
CA ALA A 75 -32.43 -23.06 -24.22
C ALA A 75 -32.50 -23.06 -25.76
N ASP A 76 -32.17 -21.93 -26.37
CA ASP A 76 -32.02 -21.67 -27.80
C ASP A 76 -30.63 -22.04 -28.34
N GLY A 77 -29.76 -22.63 -27.51
CA GLY A 77 -28.39 -23.01 -27.84
C GLY A 77 -27.42 -21.83 -27.94
N LEU A 78 -27.85 -20.61 -27.66
CA LEU A 78 -27.04 -19.40 -27.82
C LEU A 78 -26.07 -19.21 -26.65
N TYR A 79 -24.85 -18.74 -26.93
CA TYR A 79 -23.86 -18.39 -25.91
C TYR A 79 -23.18 -17.05 -26.24
N CYS A 80 -22.74 -16.35 -25.19
CA CYS A 80 -21.97 -15.11 -25.29
C CYS A 80 -20.79 -15.14 -24.31
N ILE A 81 -19.56 -15.08 -24.82
CA ILE A 81 -18.35 -14.95 -23.99
C ILE A 81 -17.89 -13.49 -24.06
N GLN A 82 -17.93 -12.80 -22.94
CA GLN A 82 -17.58 -11.38 -22.84
C GLN A 82 -16.17 -11.18 -22.27
N TYR A 83 -15.67 -9.95 -22.42
CA TYR A 83 -14.38 -9.52 -21.87
C TYR A 83 -13.17 -10.32 -22.38
N VAL A 84 -13.30 -10.90 -23.59
CA VAL A 84 -12.20 -11.67 -24.19
C VAL A 84 -11.14 -10.68 -24.69
N PRO A 85 -9.85 -10.87 -24.38
CA PRO A 85 -8.77 -10.03 -24.89
C PRO A 85 -8.77 -10.01 -26.41
N ILE A 86 -8.45 -8.87 -27.02
CA ILE A 86 -8.32 -8.78 -28.48
C ILE A 86 -7.32 -9.79 -29.03
N GLY A 87 -7.62 -10.42 -30.16
CA GLY A 87 -6.73 -11.43 -30.75
C GLY A 87 -7.39 -12.22 -31.88
N THR A 88 -6.59 -13.02 -32.59
CA THR A 88 -7.05 -13.81 -33.73
C THR A 88 -6.80 -15.30 -33.50
N GLY A 89 -7.63 -16.14 -34.08
CA GLY A 89 -7.43 -17.59 -34.06
C GLY A 89 -7.71 -18.26 -32.71
N TYR A 90 -8.51 -17.65 -31.83
CA TYR A 90 -8.85 -18.31 -30.57
C TYR A 90 -9.68 -19.55 -30.80
N THR A 91 -9.32 -20.63 -30.09
CA THR A 91 -10.07 -21.89 -30.11
C THR A 91 -11.11 -21.87 -29.00
N ILE A 92 -12.37 -21.95 -29.41
CA ILE A 92 -13.52 -22.08 -28.54
C ILE A 92 -13.87 -23.56 -28.50
N THR A 93 -13.98 -24.11 -27.30
CA THR A 93 -14.32 -25.51 -27.06
C THR A 93 -15.68 -25.62 -26.41
N VAL A 94 -16.42 -26.67 -26.76
CA VAL A 94 -17.74 -26.95 -26.21
C VAL A 94 -17.75 -28.37 -25.65
N SER A 95 -18.26 -28.52 -24.43
CA SER A 95 -18.49 -29.82 -23.81
C SER A 95 -19.92 -29.94 -23.29
N LYS A 96 -20.51 -31.12 -23.50
CA LYS A 96 -21.84 -31.48 -23.00
C LYS A 96 -21.90 -33.00 -22.80
N THR A 97 -22.32 -33.45 -21.62
CA THR A 97 -22.54 -34.88 -21.36
C THR A 97 -23.50 -35.49 -22.37
N GLY A 98 -23.15 -36.64 -22.94
CA GLY A 98 -23.90 -37.31 -24.01
C GLY A 98 -23.55 -36.84 -25.43
N TYR A 99 -22.58 -35.92 -25.56
CA TYR A 99 -22.07 -35.43 -26.83
C TYR A 99 -20.53 -35.52 -26.87
N ASN A 100 -19.98 -35.74 -28.06
CA ASN A 100 -18.56 -35.52 -28.31
C ASN A 100 -18.26 -34.02 -28.22
N ASN A 101 -17.09 -33.66 -27.70
CA ASN A 101 -16.66 -32.26 -27.61
C ASN A 101 -16.57 -31.64 -29.02
N GLY A 102 -16.97 -30.38 -29.13
CA GLY A 102 -16.90 -29.59 -30.36
C GLY A 102 -15.99 -28.38 -30.21
N SER A 103 -15.59 -27.77 -31.34
CA SER A 103 -14.79 -26.55 -31.32
C SER A 103 -15.03 -25.67 -32.53
N ALA A 104 -14.83 -24.37 -32.38
CA ALA A 104 -14.75 -23.39 -33.47
C ALA A 104 -13.59 -22.41 -33.23
N THR A 105 -13.27 -21.61 -34.25
CA THR A 105 -12.27 -20.56 -34.16
C THR A 105 -12.93 -19.18 -34.26
N ALA A 106 -12.47 -18.21 -33.48
CA ALA A 106 -12.93 -16.82 -33.59
C ALA A 106 -11.79 -15.81 -33.45
N ASN A 107 -12.01 -14.64 -34.03
CA ASN A 107 -11.20 -13.44 -33.80
C ASN A 107 -11.98 -12.50 -32.88
N VAL A 108 -11.30 -11.74 -32.04
CA VAL A 108 -11.91 -10.75 -31.13
C VAL A 108 -11.31 -9.39 -31.42
N THR A 109 -12.19 -8.46 -31.79
CA THR A 109 -11.84 -7.08 -32.09
C THR A 109 -12.34 -6.16 -30.97
N GLU A 110 -11.58 -5.12 -30.65
CA GLU A 110 -11.85 -4.20 -29.54
C GLU A 110 -13.28 -3.64 -29.58
N ASN A 111 -13.98 -3.69 -28.44
CA ASN A 111 -15.32 -3.13 -28.23
C ASN A 111 -16.38 -3.59 -29.25
N THR A 112 -16.17 -4.76 -29.87
CA THR A 112 -17.12 -5.37 -30.79
C THR A 112 -17.50 -6.79 -30.36
N THR A 113 -18.61 -7.27 -30.89
CA THR A 113 -19.04 -8.66 -30.73
C THR A 113 -18.80 -9.42 -32.03
N THR A 114 -17.97 -10.45 -31.99
CA THR A 114 -17.79 -11.39 -33.10
C THR A 114 -18.98 -12.33 -33.16
N LEU A 115 -19.79 -12.21 -34.21
CA LEU A 115 -21.02 -12.98 -34.41
C LEU A 115 -20.78 -14.23 -35.26
N GLY A 116 -21.64 -15.24 -35.12
CA GLY A 116 -21.71 -16.39 -36.03
C GLY A 116 -20.73 -17.52 -35.74
N VAL A 117 -20.19 -17.57 -34.51
CA VAL A 117 -19.25 -18.63 -34.08
C VAL A 117 -20.04 -19.88 -33.67
N ASN A 118 -20.64 -20.57 -34.63
CA ASN A 118 -21.56 -21.68 -34.37
C ASN A 118 -20.82 -23.02 -34.28
N ILE A 119 -21.23 -23.89 -33.35
CA ILE A 119 -20.58 -25.18 -33.07
C ILE A 119 -21.63 -26.30 -33.10
N THR A 120 -21.38 -27.35 -33.88
CA THR A 120 -22.28 -28.51 -33.95
C THR A 120 -21.66 -29.71 -33.23
N LEU A 121 -22.39 -30.29 -32.28
CA LEU A 121 -21.98 -31.47 -31.52
C LEU A 121 -22.59 -32.74 -32.12
N SER A 122 -21.88 -33.87 -31.97
CA SER A 122 -22.41 -35.20 -32.31
C SER A 122 -22.68 -36.00 -31.04
N LYS A 123 -23.80 -36.73 -30.98
CA LYS A 123 -24.15 -37.57 -29.83
C LYS A 123 -23.18 -38.75 -29.70
N THR A 124 -22.79 -39.09 -28.47
CA THR A 124 -21.99 -40.29 -28.19
C THR A 124 -22.87 -41.52 -28.34
N THR A 125 -22.53 -42.45 -29.25
CA THR A 125 -23.27 -43.72 -29.41
C THR A 125 -22.91 -44.69 -28.28
N GLY A 126 -23.92 -45.10 -27.50
CA GLY A 126 -23.78 -46.12 -26.45
C GLY A 126 -24.91 -47.14 -26.53
N GLY A 127 -24.54 -48.41 -26.59
CA GLY A 127 -25.43 -49.58 -26.68
C GLY A 127 -26.39 -49.74 -25.52
N GLY A 128 -27.47 -50.49 -25.78
CA GLY A 128 -28.67 -50.56 -24.95
C GLY A 128 -28.57 -51.36 -23.65
N GLY A 129 -29.60 -51.18 -22.83
CA GLY A 129 -29.91 -52.02 -21.68
C GLY A 129 -30.99 -51.41 -20.79
N GLY A 130 -32.17 -52.04 -20.77
CA GLY A 130 -33.03 -52.09 -19.58
C GLY A 130 -34.13 -51.04 -19.46
N ASN A 131 -35.31 -51.41 -19.95
CA ASN A 131 -36.59 -50.83 -19.59
C ASN A 131 -36.88 -51.11 -18.10
N SER A 132 -37.14 -50.08 -17.29
CA SER A 132 -37.90 -50.22 -16.05
C SER A 132 -38.75 -48.97 -15.82
N SER A 133 -40.01 -49.09 -16.20
CA SER A 133 -41.11 -48.20 -15.82
C SER A 133 -41.29 -48.20 -14.31
N GLY A 134 -41.18 -47.03 -13.69
CA GLY A 134 -41.59 -46.78 -12.31
C GLY A 134 -41.97 -45.32 -12.17
N GLY A 135 -43.27 -45.03 -12.21
CA GLY A 135 -43.79 -43.71 -11.85
C GLY A 135 -43.54 -43.46 -10.37
N GLY A 136 -42.81 -42.38 -10.08
CA GLY A 136 -42.55 -41.87 -8.74
C GLY A 136 -42.56 -40.35 -8.76
N SER A 137 -43.38 -39.77 -7.89
CA SER A 137 -43.53 -38.33 -7.61
C SER A 137 -42.18 -37.63 -7.32
N PRO A 138 -41.99 -36.32 -7.60
CA PRO A 138 -40.71 -35.66 -7.39
C PRO A 138 -40.50 -35.37 -5.90
N SER A 139 -39.56 -36.09 -5.26
CA SER A 139 -38.97 -35.72 -3.97
C SER A 139 -37.64 -35.01 -4.20
N GLY A 140 -37.51 -33.81 -3.63
CA GLY A 140 -36.42 -32.85 -3.91
C GLY A 140 -35.00 -33.36 -3.67
N GLY A 141 -34.20 -33.36 -4.74
CA GLY A 141 -32.74 -33.50 -4.70
C GLY A 141 -32.11 -32.26 -5.34
N GLY A 142 -31.20 -31.58 -4.62
CA GLY A 142 -30.51 -30.38 -5.10
C GLY A 142 -29.53 -30.64 -6.24
N ILE A 143 -29.23 -29.58 -7.00
CA ILE A 143 -28.29 -29.59 -8.12
C ILE A 143 -26.89 -29.24 -7.61
N THR A 144 -25.87 -30.03 -7.94
CA THR A 144 -24.47 -29.70 -7.61
C THR A 144 -23.88 -28.71 -8.61
N VAL A 145 -23.28 -27.62 -8.13
CA VAL A 145 -22.60 -26.59 -8.93
C VAL A 145 -21.15 -26.40 -8.48
N PRO A 146 -20.21 -26.09 -9.40
CA PRO A 146 -18.86 -25.75 -9.02
C PRO A 146 -18.80 -24.37 -8.35
N VAL A 147 -17.84 -24.23 -7.44
CA VAL A 147 -17.50 -23.01 -6.71
C VAL A 147 -16.04 -22.67 -6.99
N SER A 148 -15.81 -21.44 -7.44
CA SER A 148 -14.48 -20.96 -7.77
C SER A 148 -13.89 -20.20 -6.60
N VAL A 149 -12.79 -20.70 -6.03
CA VAL A 149 -11.99 -19.92 -5.08
C VAL A 149 -10.96 -19.12 -5.87
N ILE A 150 -11.00 -17.80 -5.75
CA ILE A 150 -10.24 -16.86 -6.56
C ILE A 150 -9.14 -16.22 -5.72
N GLY A 151 -7.89 -16.39 -6.16
CA GLY A 151 -6.73 -15.71 -5.59
C GLY A 151 -6.71 -14.21 -5.87
N ASN A 152 -5.87 -13.47 -5.14
CA ASN A 152 -5.67 -12.02 -5.33
C ASN A 152 -5.30 -11.61 -6.77
N ASN A 153 -4.80 -12.54 -7.59
CA ASN A 153 -4.45 -12.33 -8.99
C ASN A 153 -5.58 -12.69 -9.98
N GLY A 154 -6.79 -13.00 -9.49
CA GLY A 154 -7.94 -13.42 -10.30
C GLY A 154 -7.91 -14.89 -10.75
N THR A 155 -6.87 -15.65 -10.39
CA THR A 155 -6.74 -17.06 -10.77
C THR A 155 -7.61 -17.95 -9.89
N GLN A 156 -8.30 -18.92 -10.50
CA GLN A 156 -8.95 -19.98 -9.74
C GLN A 156 -7.89 -20.90 -9.12
N VAL A 157 -7.89 -21.00 -7.80
CA VAL A 157 -6.91 -21.80 -7.05
C VAL A 157 -7.49 -23.12 -6.53
N SER A 158 -8.82 -23.23 -6.45
CA SER A 158 -9.51 -24.45 -6.05
C SER A 158 -10.88 -24.55 -6.71
N ASN A 159 -11.34 -25.79 -6.94
CA ASN A 159 -12.70 -26.11 -7.38
C ASN A 159 -13.38 -26.93 -6.29
N VAL A 160 -14.39 -26.33 -5.67
CA VAL A 160 -15.22 -26.95 -4.63
C VAL A 160 -16.67 -26.99 -5.10
N THR A 161 -17.55 -27.72 -4.43
CA THR A 161 -18.93 -27.91 -4.91
C THR A 161 -19.94 -27.37 -3.91
N ALA A 162 -20.99 -26.73 -4.41
CA ALA A 162 -22.16 -26.35 -3.65
C ALA A 162 -23.39 -27.12 -4.14
N THR A 163 -24.34 -27.34 -3.25
CA THR A 163 -25.65 -27.90 -3.57
C THR A 163 -26.66 -26.76 -3.65
N VAL A 164 -27.43 -26.70 -4.73
CA VAL A 164 -28.43 -25.68 -4.98
C VAL A 164 -29.81 -26.32 -4.97
N THR A 165 -30.69 -25.84 -4.10
CA THR A 165 -32.11 -26.21 -4.09
C THR A 165 -32.97 -24.98 -4.37
N SER A 166 -34.20 -25.20 -4.82
CA SER A 166 -35.19 -24.14 -4.96
C SER A 166 -36.46 -24.52 -4.21
N ASP A 167 -37.08 -23.55 -3.52
CA ASP A 167 -38.36 -23.73 -2.87
C ASP A 167 -39.54 -23.54 -3.85
N SER A 168 -40.76 -23.79 -3.37
CA SER A 168 -41.99 -23.61 -4.15
C SER A 168 -42.27 -22.16 -4.54
N ASN A 169 -41.60 -21.20 -3.89
CA ASN A 169 -41.73 -19.77 -4.17
C ASN A 169 -40.70 -19.30 -5.21
N GLY A 170 -39.85 -20.21 -5.72
CA GLY A 170 -38.81 -19.91 -6.70
C GLY A 170 -37.56 -19.27 -6.10
N ASN A 171 -37.42 -19.26 -4.77
CA ASN A 171 -36.21 -18.84 -4.08
C ASN A 171 -35.21 -19.98 -4.03
N TYR A 172 -33.94 -19.64 -4.16
CA TYR A 172 -32.84 -20.58 -4.18
C TYR A 172 -32.15 -20.61 -2.82
N THR A 173 -31.67 -21.80 -2.47
CA THR A 173 -30.74 -22.02 -1.37
C THR A 173 -29.45 -22.60 -1.92
N VAL A 174 -28.32 -21.98 -1.58
CA VAL A 174 -26.98 -22.48 -1.88
C VAL A 174 -26.35 -22.99 -0.59
N SER A 175 -26.07 -24.29 -0.55
CA SER A 175 -25.50 -25.01 0.58
C SER A 175 -24.11 -25.53 0.24
N MET A 176 -23.10 -25.25 1.08
CA MET A 176 -21.75 -25.77 0.85
C MET A 176 -20.97 -25.95 2.15
N ASN A 177 -19.86 -26.69 2.07
CA ASN A 177 -18.95 -26.86 3.21
C ASN A 177 -18.20 -25.55 3.47
N ALA A 178 -18.30 -25.00 4.68
CA ALA A 178 -17.68 -23.72 5.02
C ALA A 178 -16.14 -23.78 5.03
N ALA A 179 -15.54 -24.92 5.38
CA ALA A 179 -14.09 -25.11 5.35
C ALA A 179 -13.52 -25.04 3.91
N GLN A 180 -14.36 -25.32 2.92
CA GLN A 180 -14.01 -25.18 1.51
C GLN A 180 -14.23 -23.75 0.98
N ALA A 181 -15.23 -23.04 1.50
CA ALA A 181 -15.53 -21.67 1.13
C ALA A 181 -14.56 -20.65 1.73
N VAL A 182 -14.12 -20.89 2.97
CA VAL A 182 -13.28 -19.99 3.77
C VAL A 182 -11.85 -20.53 3.78
N THR A 183 -11.16 -20.33 2.66
CA THR A 183 -9.82 -20.88 2.45
C THR A 183 -8.75 -19.80 2.67
N LEU A 184 -7.81 -20.10 3.56
CA LEU A 184 -6.63 -19.30 3.87
C LEU A 184 -5.43 -19.81 3.05
N GLN A 185 -4.74 -18.90 2.36
CA GLN A 185 -3.42 -19.15 1.82
C GLN A 185 -2.40 -19.04 2.95
N GLN A 186 -1.78 -20.16 3.28
CA GLN A 186 -0.74 -20.25 4.29
C GLN A 186 0.56 -19.62 3.76
N PRO A 187 1.46 -19.19 4.67
CA PRO A 187 2.76 -18.61 4.32
C PRO A 187 3.64 -19.43 3.35
N ASN A 188 3.50 -20.75 3.37
CA ASN A 188 4.21 -21.69 2.50
C ASN A 188 3.49 -21.91 1.14
N GLY A 189 2.47 -21.12 0.84
CA GLY A 189 1.64 -21.21 -0.36
C GLY A 189 0.58 -22.33 -0.33
N THR A 190 0.55 -23.16 0.71
CA THR A 190 -0.50 -24.20 0.85
C THR A 190 -1.83 -23.56 1.21
N MET A 191 -2.93 -24.23 0.91
CA MET A 191 -4.27 -23.77 1.26
C MET A 191 -4.82 -24.59 2.42
N SER A 192 -5.40 -23.93 3.41
CA SER A 192 -6.10 -24.60 4.51
C SER A 192 -7.34 -23.80 4.93
N PRO A 193 -8.36 -24.44 5.52
CA PRO A 193 -9.43 -23.70 6.18
C PRO A 193 -8.90 -22.91 7.39
N LEU A 194 -9.71 -21.98 7.89
CA LEU A 194 -9.58 -21.48 9.26
C LEU A 194 -9.92 -22.59 10.26
N ASN A 195 -9.17 -22.66 11.37
CA ASN A 195 -9.37 -23.69 12.40
C ASN A 195 -10.71 -23.52 13.13
N ASP A 196 -11.13 -22.29 13.40
CA ASP A 196 -12.37 -21.97 14.12
C ASP A 196 -13.38 -21.26 13.21
N LEU A 197 -14.19 -22.05 12.50
CA LEU A 197 -15.25 -21.54 11.63
C LEU A 197 -16.49 -21.06 12.40
N SER A 198 -16.59 -21.32 13.72
CA SER A 198 -17.73 -20.83 14.53
C SER A 198 -17.73 -19.31 14.68
N LYS A 199 -16.55 -18.70 14.50
CA LYS A 199 -16.32 -17.25 14.49
C LYS A 199 -16.58 -16.61 13.12
N VAL A 200 -16.93 -17.39 12.10
CA VAL A 200 -17.16 -16.89 10.74
C VAL A 200 -18.64 -16.61 10.50
N THR A 201 -18.93 -15.43 9.94
CA THR A 201 -20.27 -15.03 9.52
C THR A 201 -20.25 -14.48 8.10
N PHE A 202 -21.30 -14.75 7.33
CA PHE A 202 -21.48 -14.23 5.98
C PHE A 202 -22.56 -13.15 6.03
N VAL A 203 -22.19 -11.93 5.69
CA VAL A 203 -23.04 -10.74 5.84
C VAL A 203 -23.37 -10.19 4.46
N SER A 204 -24.65 -10.18 4.09
CA SER A 204 -25.08 -9.60 2.82
C SER A 204 -24.97 -8.07 2.82
N ALA A 205 -24.99 -7.47 1.63
CA ALA A 205 -25.06 -6.00 1.51
C ALA A 205 -26.28 -5.37 2.22
N ALA A 206 -27.36 -6.14 2.39
CA ALA A 206 -28.56 -5.72 3.13
C ALA A 206 -28.46 -5.94 4.65
N GLY A 207 -27.31 -6.40 5.16
CA GLY A 207 -27.05 -6.64 6.59
C GLY A 207 -27.60 -7.97 7.13
N SER A 208 -28.12 -8.85 6.27
CA SER A 208 -28.55 -10.19 6.69
C SER A 208 -27.33 -11.07 6.97
N SER A 209 -27.31 -11.76 8.10
CA SER A 209 -26.18 -12.61 8.51
C SER A 209 -26.52 -14.10 8.44
N VAL A 210 -25.56 -14.88 7.94
CA VAL A 210 -25.62 -16.34 7.90
C VAL A 210 -24.39 -16.89 8.62
N ARG A 211 -24.60 -17.68 9.66
CA ARG A 211 -23.53 -18.35 10.42
C ARG A 211 -23.31 -19.76 9.89
N VAL A 212 -22.08 -20.26 10.06
CA VAL A 212 -21.76 -21.66 9.80
C VAL A 212 -22.52 -22.53 10.79
N SER A 213 -23.26 -23.54 10.29
CA SER A 213 -23.99 -24.48 11.15
C SER A 213 -23.05 -25.48 11.82
N ALA A 214 -23.54 -26.15 12.87
CA ALA A 214 -22.74 -27.07 13.68
C ALA A 214 -22.14 -28.26 12.90
N ASP A 215 -22.74 -28.61 11.75
CA ASP A 215 -22.25 -29.64 10.83
C ASP A 215 -21.17 -29.13 9.85
N GLY A 216 -20.77 -27.86 9.96
CA GLY A 216 -19.77 -27.22 9.09
C GLY A 216 -20.33 -26.73 7.75
N THR A 217 -21.65 -26.72 7.58
CA THR A 217 -22.32 -26.24 6.37
C THR A 217 -22.61 -24.74 6.47
N ILE A 218 -22.60 -24.04 5.33
CA ILE A 218 -23.25 -22.73 5.18
C ILE A 218 -24.45 -22.87 4.26
N ASN A 219 -25.56 -22.23 4.63
CA ASN A 219 -26.81 -22.24 3.86
C ASN A 219 -27.25 -20.81 3.55
N LEU A 220 -27.02 -20.36 2.31
CA LEU A 220 -27.46 -19.05 1.81
C LEU A 220 -28.86 -19.20 1.20
N THR A 221 -29.88 -18.80 1.94
CA THR A 221 -31.30 -18.97 1.57
C THR A 221 -31.89 -17.70 0.96
N ASN A 222 -33.12 -17.81 0.42
CA ASN A 222 -33.91 -16.68 -0.08
C ASN A 222 -33.25 -15.91 -1.24
N LEU A 223 -32.48 -16.60 -2.07
CA LEU A 223 -31.82 -16.00 -3.22
C LEU A 223 -32.76 -16.00 -4.43
N ALA A 224 -33.13 -14.84 -4.94
CA ALA A 224 -34.03 -14.73 -6.07
C ALA A 224 -33.34 -15.06 -7.42
N LYS A 225 -34.12 -15.45 -8.43
CA LYS A 225 -33.62 -15.55 -9.81
C LYS A 225 -33.24 -14.18 -10.36
N GLY A 226 -32.23 -14.14 -11.22
CA GLY A 226 -31.76 -12.92 -11.88
C GLY A 226 -31.00 -11.96 -10.95
N THR A 227 -30.49 -12.44 -9.81
CA THR A 227 -29.76 -11.59 -8.85
C THR A 227 -28.30 -11.98 -8.70
N ASP A 228 -27.48 -10.96 -8.47
CA ASP A 228 -26.11 -11.07 -8.02
C ASP A 228 -26.08 -10.76 -6.52
N ASN A 229 -25.71 -11.74 -5.70
CA ASN A 229 -25.74 -11.64 -4.25
C ASN A 229 -24.31 -11.64 -3.73
N SER A 230 -23.92 -10.57 -3.04
CA SER A 230 -22.59 -10.43 -2.43
C SER A 230 -22.68 -10.55 -0.92
N PHE A 231 -21.74 -11.31 -0.36
CA PHE A 231 -21.60 -11.55 1.07
C PHE A 231 -20.16 -11.25 1.51
N ASN A 232 -20.00 -10.36 2.47
CA ASN A 232 -18.74 -10.21 3.19
C ASN A 232 -18.58 -11.39 4.15
N ILE A 233 -17.43 -12.04 4.11
CA ILE A 233 -17.04 -13.08 5.06
C ILE A 233 -16.34 -12.37 6.20
N THR A 234 -16.94 -12.39 7.38
CA THR A 234 -16.40 -11.73 8.58
C THR A 234 -15.91 -12.74 9.60
N TYR A 235 -14.93 -12.33 10.41
CA TYR A 235 -14.36 -13.10 11.51
C TYR A 235 -14.48 -12.34 12.82
N ASP A 236 -15.03 -12.98 13.85
CA ASP A 236 -15.12 -12.46 15.22
C ASP A 236 -13.79 -12.66 15.96
N LEU A 237 -13.16 -11.58 16.39
CA LEU A 237 -11.90 -11.60 17.12
C LEU A 237 -12.06 -12.06 18.60
N GLY A 238 -13.30 -12.26 19.06
CA GLY A 238 -13.62 -12.75 20.42
C GLY A 238 -13.72 -11.65 21.47
N ASN A 239 -13.56 -10.39 21.07
CA ASN A 239 -13.70 -9.20 21.92
C ASN A 239 -14.90 -8.32 21.50
N GLY A 240 -15.80 -8.84 20.65
CA GLY A 240 -16.94 -8.10 20.12
C GLY A 240 -16.66 -7.31 18.84
N GLN A 241 -15.41 -7.31 18.36
CA GLN A 241 -15.05 -6.73 17.07
C GLN A 241 -14.97 -7.81 15.98
N THR A 242 -15.37 -7.43 14.77
CA THR A 242 -15.32 -8.30 13.59
C THR A 242 -14.51 -7.65 12.49
N ILE A 243 -13.75 -8.44 11.74
CA ILE A 243 -13.03 -8.00 10.53
C ILE A 243 -13.59 -8.70 9.29
N THR A 244 -13.49 -8.08 8.13
CA THR A 244 -13.77 -8.69 6.84
C THR A 244 -12.53 -9.41 6.33
N ILE A 245 -12.63 -10.73 6.21
CA ILE A 245 -11.53 -11.61 5.79
C ILE A 245 -11.61 -12.02 4.32
N GLY A 246 -12.75 -11.81 3.67
CA GLY A 246 -12.95 -12.11 2.26
C GLY A 246 -14.38 -11.84 1.82
N ALA A 247 -14.70 -12.21 0.59
CA ALA A 247 -16.03 -12.08 0.03
C ALA A 247 -16.47 -13.34 -0.71
N MET A 248 -17.79 -13.54 -0.76
CA MET A 248 -18.46 -14.57 -1.54
C MET A 248 -19.50 -13.92 -2.45
N GLU A 249 -19.51 -14.32 -3.73
CA GLU A 249 -20.54 -13.95 -4.68
C GLU A 249 -21.36 -15.16 -5.09
N VAL A 250 -22.68 -15.02 -5.06
CA VAL A 250 -23.64 -16.01 -5.56
C VAL A 250 -24.51 -15.37 -6.62
N LYS A 251 -24.35 -15.80 -7.86
CA LYS A 251 -25.16 -15.32 -8.98
C LYS A 251 -26.16 -16.38 -9.38
N ILE A 252 -27.41 -15.96 -9.53
CA ILE A 252 -28.49 -16.81 -10.01
C ILE A 252 -29.04 -16.15 -11.26
N SER A 253 -28.80 -16.75 -12.42
CA SER A 253 -29.27 -16.18 -13.69
C SER A 253 -30.80 -16.15 -13.75
N SER A 254 -31.34 -15.42 -14.72
CA SER A 254 -32.78 -15.45 -15.03
C SER A 254 -33.28 -16.86 -15.41
N SER A 255 -32.40 -17.71 -15.96
CA SER A 255 -32.68 -19.12 -16.25
C SER A 255 -32.54 -20.04 -15.05
N GLY A 256 -32.07 -19.54 -13.90
CA GLY A 256 -31.83 -20.31 -12.68
C GLY A 256 -30.49 -21.04 -12.64
N ALA A 257 -29.56 -20.74 -13.56
CA ALA A 257 -28.19 -21.22 -13.49
C ALA A 257 -27.45 -20.50 -12.36
N THR A 258 -26.73 -21.24 -11.53
CA THR A 258 -26.05 -20.70 -10.35
C THR A 258 -24.54 -20.76 -10.52
N SER A 259 -23.85 -19.67 -10.21
CA SER A 259 -22.39 -19.62 -10.06
C SER A 259 -22.03 -19.08 -8.69
N VAL A 260 -21.03 -19.69 -8.06
CA VAL A 260 -20.53 -19.26 -6.74
C VAL A 260 -19.03 -18.98 -6.84
N THR A 261 -18.62 -17.86 -6.28
CA THR A 261 -17.22 -17.43 -6.23
C THR A 261 -16.86 -17.07 -4.79
N CYS A 262 -15.68 -17.46 -4.32
CA CYS A 262 -15.16 -17.09 -3.01
C CYS A 262 -13.77 -16.49 -3.16
N THR A 263 -13.42 -15.53 -2.30
CA THR A 263 -12.08 -14.94 -2.28
C THR A 263 -11.13 -15.84 -1.48
N LEU A 264 -9.92 -16.09 -2.00
CA LEU A 264 -8.83 -16.68 -1.25
C LEU A 264 -8.31 -15.66 -0.23
N ILE A 265 -8.24 -16.06 1.02
CA ILE A 265 -7.80 -15.18 2.10
C ILE A 265 -6.28 -15.23 2.16
N ASP A 266 -5.61 -14.10 1.98
CA ASP A 266 -4.13 -13.98 2.07
C ASP A 266 -3.75 -12.79 2.97
N PRO A 267 -3.59 -13.01 4.28
CA PRO A 267 -3.26 -11.96 5.25
C PRO A 267 -1.75 -11.77 5.45
N TYR A 268 -0.91 -12.45 4.67
CA TYR A 268 0.52 -12.51 4.94
C TYR A 268 1.30 -11.48 4.14
N GLY A 269 2.03 -10.61 4.85
CA GLY A 269 3.05 -9.75 4.29
C GLY A 269 4.39 -10.48 4.16
N ILE A 270 5.22 -10.09 3.19
CA ILE A 270 6.52 -10.70 2.91
C ILE A 270 7.66 -9.73 3.21
N ILE A 271 8.64 -10.21 3.95
CA ILE A 271 9.88 -9.49 4.27
C ILE A 271 11.00 -10.02 3.39
N ILE A 272 11.62 -9.15 2.60
CA ILE A 272 12.74 -9.52 1.73
C ILE A 272 14.00 -8.70 2.00
N ASP A 273 15.14 -9.30 1.67
CA ASP A 273 16.42 -8.63 1.65
C ASP A 273 16.46 -7.64 0.48
N ALA A 274 16.73 -6.37 0.78
CA ALA A 274 16.67 -5.31 -0.22
C ALA A 274 17.68 -5.48 -1.35
N ALA A 275 18.83 -6.10 -1.09
CA ALA A 275 19.89 -6.29 -2.07
C ALA A 275 19.67 -7.53 -2.94
N THR A 276 19.24 -8.64 -2.32
CA THR A 276 19.12 -9.93 -3.02
C THR A 276 17.70 -10.26 -3.48
N GLY A 277 16.68 -9.57 -2.95
CA GLY A 277 15.26 -9.86 -3.19
C GLY A 277 14.78 -11.17 -2.55
N LYS A 278 15.63 -11.85 -1.76
CA LYS A 278 15.29 -13.13 -1.13
C LYS A 278 14.50 -12.92 0.16
N PRO A 279 13.58 -13.84 0.51
CA PRO A 279 12.88 -13.76 1.78
C PRO A 279 13.80 -13.82 3.00
N ILE A 280 13.42 -13.11 4.06
CA ILE A 280 14.14 -13.09 5.33
C ILE A 280 13.32 -13.82 6.40
N ALA A 281 13.78 -15.02 6.78
CA ALA A 281 13.21 -15.78 7.89
C ALA A 281 13.71 -15.29 9.25
N GLY A 282 12.94 -15.50 10.32
CA GLY A 282 13.34 -15.20 11.70
C GLY A 282 13.39 -13.72 12.05
N VAL A 283 12.70 -12.86 11.30
CA VAL A 283 12.55 -11.44 11.65
C VAL A 283 11.49 -11.33 12.74
N ASN A 284 11.83 -10.67 13.85
CA ASN A 284 10.88 -10.36 14.91
C ASN A 284 10.10 -9.10 14.51
N VAL A 285 8.80 -9.25 14.24
CA VAL A 285 7.88 -8.17 13.86
C VAL A 285 6.91 -7.93 15.01
N THR A 286 6.96 -6.74 15.59
CA THR A 286 6.05 -6.32 16.66
C THR A 286 5.12 -5.23 16.15
N LEU A 287 3.82 -5.36 16.43
CA LEU A 287 2.78 -4.40 16.06
C LEU A 287 2.48 -3.45 17.24
N TYR A 288 2.41 -2.15 16.95
CA TYR A 288 2.14 -1.08 17.90
C TYR A 288 0.94 -0.24 17.45
N TYR A 289 0.24 0.37 18.41
CA TYR A 289 -0.72 1.43 18.12
C TYR A 289 0.02 2.68 17.65
N ALA A 290 -0.36 3.21 16.49
CA ALA A 290 0.20 4.45 15.99
C ALA A 290 -0.25 5.67 16.82
N ASP A 291 0.60 6.68 16.88
CA ASP A 291 0.25 7.96 17.48
C ASP A 291 -0.61 8.78 16.51
N THR A 292 -1.93 8.55 16.55
CA THR A 292 -2.92 9.26 15.74
C THR A 292 -4.08 9.75 16.59
N ASP A 293 -4.72 10.85 16.16
CA ASP A 293 -5.93 11.37 16.81
C ASP A 293 -7.05 10.33 16.81
N ARG A 294 -7.14 9.52 15.76
CA ARG A 294 -8.08 8.41 15.64
C ARG A 294 -7.90 7.41 16.78
N ASN A 295 -6.67 6.95 17.00
CA ASN A 295 -6.37 6.00 18.08
C ASN A 295 -6.64 6.60 19.45
N LYS A 296 -6.22 7.85 19.69
CA LYS A 296 -6.50 8.57 20.94
C LYS A 296 -8.00 8.69 21.21
N ALA A 297 -8.79 9.01 20.17
CA ALA A 297 -10.24 9.12 20.27
C ALA A 297 -10.92 7.78 20.56
N ASN A 298 -10.35 6.68 20.05
CA ASN A 298 -10.80 5.32 20.33
C ASN A 298 -10.33 4.77 21.69
N GLY A 299 -9.57 5.56 22.46
CA GLY A 299 -9.06 5.16 23.77
C GLY A 299 -7.79 4.30 23.73
N GLU A 300 -7.16 4.19 22.57
CA GLU A 300 -5.90 3.45 22.41
C GLU A 300 -4.72 4.29 22.90
N THR A 301 -3.73 3.65 23.52
CA THR A 301 -2.52 4.32 24.00
C THR A 301 -1.43 4.27 22.92
N PRO A 302 -1.01 5.41 22.36
CA PRO A 302 0.06 5.45 21.36
C PRO A 302 1.35 4.75 21.80
N ASP A 303 2.08 4.18 20.83
CA ASP A 303 3.38 3.54 21.01
C ASP A 303 3.41 2.36 21.99
N THR A 304 2.23 1.77 22.27
CA THR A 304 2.12 0.55 23.05
C THR A 304 1.93 -0.67 22.14
N VAL A 305 2.46 -1.82 22.58
CA VAL A 305 2.30 -3.09 21.86
C VAL A 305 0.82 -3.48 21.86
N VAL A 306 0.30 -3.85 20.69
CA VAL A 306 -1.11 -4.23 20.54
C VAL A 306 -1.39 -5.59 21.20
N PRO A 307 -2.35 -5.70 22.14
CA PRO A 307 -2.71 -6.97 22.76
C PRO A 307 -3.66 -7.77 21.87
N LEU A 308 -3.11 -8.53 20.92
CA LEU A 308 -3.90 -9.32 19.97
C LEU A 308 -4.44 -10.63 20.58
N PRO A 309 -5.66 -11.07 20.21
CA PRO A 309 -6.21 -12.34 20.66
C PRO A 309 -5.51 -13.52 19.98
N ASN A 310 -5.40 -14.63 20.72
CA ASN A 310 -4.91 -15.90 20.17
C ASN A 310 -5.90 -16.46 19.14
N ILE A 311 -5.43 -16.69 17.92
CA ILE A 311 -6.17 -17.38 16.86
C ILE A 311 -5.41 -18.67 16.54
N ASP A 312 -5.97 -19.79 16.99
CA ASP A 312 -5.31 -21.09 16.85
C ASP A 312 -5.06 -21.45 15.37
N GLY A 313 -3.84 -21.91 15.08
CA GLY A 313 -3.39 -22.25 13.73
C GLY A 313 -3.06 -21.07 12.82
N PHE A 314 -3.26 -19.82 13.27
CA PHE A 314 -2.86 -18.65 12.50
C PHE A 314 -1.34 -18.43 12.60
N LYS A 315 -0.60 -18.98 11.64
CA LYS A 315 0.87 -18.87 11.59
C LYS A 315 1.32 -17.40 11.49
N PRO A 316 2.59 -17.09 11.83
CA PRO A 316 3.55 -17.97 12.51
C PRO A 316 3.29 -18.19 14.01
N ASN A 317 2.65 -17.25 14.71
CA ASN A 317 2.54 -17.26 16.19
C ASN A 317 1.10 -17.12 16.73
N ASN A 318 0.12 -17.82 16.15
CA ASN A 318 -1.29 -17.79 16.55
C ASN A 318 -1.86 -16.38 16.75
N ASN A 319 -1.51 -15.45 15.86
CA ASN A 319 -1.87 -14.02 15.89
C ASN A 319 -1.28 -13.19 17.05
N MET A 320 -0.46 -13.78 17.92
CA MET A 320 0.12 -13.05 19.06
C MET A 320 1.32 -12.18 18.64
N ASN A 321 1.52 -11.07 19.34
CA ASN A 321 2.74 -10.27 19.26
C ASN A 321 3.88 -10.90 20.10
N PRO A 322 5.14 -10.86 19.63
CA PRO A 322 5.55 -10.56 18.26
C PRO A 322 5.29 -11.74 17.31
N GLN A 323 5.24 -11.45 16.00
CA GLN A 323 5.34 -12.46 14.95
C GLN A 323 6.81 -12.71 14.61
N ILE A 324 7.15 -13.94 14.23
CA ILE A 324 8.47 -14.31 13.74
C ILE A 324 8.32 -14.74 12.29
N SER A 325 8.95 -14.05 11.35
CA SER A 325 8.80 -14.39 9.93
C SER A 325 9.27 -15.81 9.63
N ASP A 326 8.57 -16.51 8.75
CA ASP A 326 8.89 -17.90 8.42
C ASP A 326 9.94 -18.03 7.31
N ALA A 327 10.19 -19.25 6.82
CA ALA A 327 11.15 -19.52 5.75
C ALA A 327 10.86 -18.77 4.42
N SER A 328 9.58 -18.43 4.18
CA SER A 328 9.13 -17.62 3.04
C SER A 328 9.20 -16.12 3.32
N GLY A 329 9.74 -15.70 4.47
CA GLY A 329 9.76 -14.32 4.92
C GLY A 329 8.39 -13.78 5.32
N SER A 330 7.40 -14.67 5.48
CA SER A 330 6.01 -14.29 5.70
C SER A 330 5.73 -14.00 7.16
N TYR A 331 4.90 -13.01 7.43
CA TYR A 331 4.34 -12.67 8.74
C TYR A 331 2.90 -12.18 8.56
N GLY A 332 2.09 -12.20 9.62
CA GLY A 332 0.70 -11.72 9.50
C GLY A 332 0.07 -11.43 10.85
N PHE A 333 -0.93 -10.55 10.84
CA PHE A 333 -1.75 -10.19 11.99
C PHE A 333 -3.21 -10.05 11.55
N MET A 334 -4.13 -10.58 12.33
CA MET A 334 -5.55 -10.25 12.32
C MET A 334 -5.77 -9.20 13.41
N VAL A 335 -5.83 -7.94 13.00
CA VAL A 335 -5.84 -6.78 13.89
C VAL A 335 -7.25 -6.24 14.12
N PHE A 336 -7.42 -5.37 15.12
CA PHE A 336 -8.71 -4.71 15.34
C PHE A 336 -9.02 -3.74 14.20
N PRO A 337 -10.28 -3.71 13.72
CA PRO A 337 -10.68 -2.82 12.64
C PRO A 337 -10.74 -1.37 13.11
N THR A 338 -10.75 -0.46 12.14
CA THR A 338 -10.89 0.99 12.37
C THR A 338 -9.82 1.59 13.28
N THR A 339 -8.58 1.11 13.16
CA THR A 339 -7.45 1.44 14.03
C THR A 339 -6.19 1.65 13.20
N ASP A 340 -5.32 2.55 13.64
CA ASP A 340 -4.05 2.85 12.98
C ASP A 340 -2.88 2.14 13.69
N TYR A 341 -1.99 1.53 12.93
CA TYR A 341 -0.88 0.75 13.47
C TYR A 341 0.46 1.17 12.88
N TYR A 342 1.56 0.71 13.49
CA TYR A 342 2.83 0.57 12.80
C TYR A 342 3.52 -0.70 13.27
N ILE A 343 4.44 -1.20 12.47
CA ILE A 343 5.27 -2.36 12.81
C ILE A 343 6.72 -1.95 13.02
N VAL A 344 7.38 -2.62 13.96
CA VAL A 344 8.83 -2.59 14.14
C VAL A 344 9.36 -3.99 13.88
N ALA A 345 10.33 -4.09 12.98
CA ALA A 345 10.96 -5.33 12.57
C ALA A 345 12.45 -5.31 12.91
N THR A 346 12.90 -6.34 13.64
CA THR A 346 14.27 -6.48 14.10
C THR A 346 14.82 -7.87 13.77
N LYS A 347 16.09 -7.92 13.37
CA LYS A 347 16.82 -9.15 13.14
C LYS A 347 18.32 -8.87 13.15
N ASP A 348 19.09 -9.71 13.85
CA ASP A 348 20.55 -9.61 13.84
C ASP A 348 21.11 -9.67 12.41
N GLY A 349 22.07 -8.78 12.13
CA GLY A 349 22.66 -8.63 10.80
C GLY A 349 21.82 -7.82 9.81
N TYR A 350 20.68 -7.26 10.24
CA TYR A 350 19.87 -6.34 9.46
C TYR A 350 19.65 -5.01 10.21
N ASN A 351 19.52 -3.92 9.46
CA ASN A 351 19.06 -2.65 10.02
C ASN A 351 17.61 -2.80 10.48
N ASN A 352 17.28 -2.24 11.64
CA ASN A 352 15.91 -2.19 12.12
C ASN A 352 15.01 -1.47 11.11
N TYR A 353 13.78 -1.95 10.98
CA TYR A 353 12.76 -1.35 10.13
C TYR A 353 11.58 -0.92 11.01
N THR A 354 11.06 0.28 10.75
CA THR A 354 9.79 0.76 11.29
C THR A 354 8.91 1.10 10.09
N SER A 355 7.64 0.72 10.08
CA SER A 355 6.73 1.13 9.00
C SER A 355 6.24 2.58 9.21
N PRO A 356 5.74 3.25 8.17
CA PRO A 356 4.79 4.36 8.35
C PRO A 356 3.52 3.88 9.07
N THR A 357 2.61 4.81 9.36
CA THR A 357 1.28 4.48 9.84
C THR A 357 0.52 3.63 8.81
N ILE A 358 -0.01 2.52 9.27
CA ILE A 358 -0.84 1.57 8.53
C ILE A 358 -2.26 1.70 9.08
N SER A 359 -3.10 2.44 8.37
CA SER A 359 -4.52 2.57 8.72
C SER A 359 -5.29 1.33 8.28
N VAL A 360 -6.01 0.69 9.20
CA VAL A 360 -6.83 -0.48 8.93
C VAL A 360 -8.29 -0.13 9.18
N GLU A 361 -9.13 -0.38 8.18
CA GLU A 361 -10.58 -0.30 8.30
C GLU A 361 -11.15 -1.67 8.64
N GLN A 362 -12.11 -2.18 7.87
CA GLN A 362 -12.68 -3.52 8.09
C GLN A 362 -11.93 -4.62 7.33
N ASP A 363 -11.22 -4.26 6.26
CA ASP A 363 -10.58 -5.22 5.36
C ASP A 363 -9.13 -5.51 5.77
N ILE A 364 -8.66 -6.71 5.41
CA ILE A 364 -7.27 -7.11 5.58
C ILE A 364 -6.35 -6.19 4.77
N VAL A 365 -5.28 -5.69 5.40
CA VAL A 365 -4.22 -4.91 4.75
C VAL A 365 -2.96 -5.75 4.64
N LYS A 366 -2.46 -5.93 3.42
CA LYS A 366 -1.17 -6.58 3.15
C LYS A 366 -0.03 -5.56 3.17
N TRP A 367 1.03 -5.86 3.92
CA TRP A 367 2.20 -5.00 4.04
C TRP A 367 3.48 -5.76 3.73
N ASP A 368 4.06 -5.51 2.56
CA ASP A 368 5.35 -6.08 2.16
C ASP A 368 6.45 -5.03 2.38
N PHE A 369 7.60 -5.43 2.92
CA PHE A 369 8.70 -4.50 3.12
C PHE A 369 10.07 -5.15 2.96
N LYS A 370 11.09 -4.31 2.84
CA LYS A 370 12.47 -4.73 2.62
C LYS A 370 13.34 -4.34 3.80
N MET A 371 14.27 -5.22 4.19
CA MET A 371 15.31 -4.90 5.16
C MET A 371 16.69 -4.92 4.50
N ASN A 372 17.57 -4.05 4.96
CA ASN A 372 18.95 -3.96 4.47
C ASN A 372 19.88 -4.63 5.46
N GLN A 373 20.83 -5.44 5.00
CA GLN A 373 21.86 -5.99 5.87
C GLN A 373 22.66 -4.86 6.54
N THR A 374 23.03 -5.09 7.80
CA THR A 374 23.93 -4.20 8.52
C THR A 374 25.31 -4.31 7.88
N THR A 375 25.85 -3.18 7.41
CA THR A 375 27.21 -3.14 6.89
C THR A 375 28.15 -2.90 8.07
N SER A 376 29.07 -3.84 8.34
CA SER A 376 30.01 -3.70 9.45
C SER A 376 30.88 -2.44 9.27
N GLY A 377 31.02 -1.65 10.33
CA GLY A 377 31.73 -0.36 10.29
C GLY A 377 30.91 0.82 9.73
N VAL A 378 29.64 0.62 9.37
CA VAL A 378 28.75 1.69 8.87
C VAL A 378 27.51 1.78 9.75
N THR A 379 27.33 2.94 10.41
CA THR A 379 26.11 3.24 11.17
C THR A 379 25.17 4.06 10.30
N ARG A 380 23.94 3.57 10.09
CA ARG A 380 22.88 4.33 9.44
C ARG A 380 22.14 5.17 10.47
N LEU A 381 22.09 6.49 10.24
CA LEU A 381 21.26 7.43 10.99
C LEU A 381 20.12 7.89 10.07
N ALA A 382 18.92 7.36 10.28
CA ALA A 382 17.75 7.63 9.45
C ALA A 382 16.46 7.42 10.25
N GLY A 383 15.35 7.96 9.75
CA GLY A 383 14.00 7.72 10.26
C GLY A 383 12.95 7.81 9.14
N GLN A 384 11.67 7.68 9.51
CA GLN A 384 10.56 7.63 8.55
C GLN A 384 10.33 8.95 7.82
N SER A 385 10.66 10.05 8.48
CA SER A 385 10.64 11.39 7.89
C SER A 385 12.00 12.07 7.99
N ARG A 386 12.11 13.23 7.34
CA ARG A 386 13.25 14.14 7.51
C ARG A 386 13.39 14.64 8.95
N VAL A 387 12.27 14.79 9.66
CA VAL A 387 12.25 15.14 11.09
C VAL A 387 12.85 14.00 11.92
N ASP A 388 12.42 12.76 11.69
CA ASP A 388 12.94 11.59 12.39
C ASP A 388 14.42 11.35 12.09
N THR A 389 14.85 11.60 10.84
CA THR A 389 16.27 11.51 10.45
C THR A 389 17.11 12.56 11.16
N ALA A 390 16.66 13.82 11.23
CA ALA A 390 17.37 14.88 11.96
C ALA A 390 17.47 14.55 13.46
N LEU A 391 16.40 14.02 14.06
CA LEU A 391 16.40 13.55 15.45
C LEU A 391 17.34 12.35 15.67
N ALA A 392 17.41 11.40 14.73
CA ALA A 392 18.34 10.28 14.81
C ALA A 392 19.80 10.74 14.76
N ILE A 393 20.11 11.71 13.88
CA ILE A 393 21.43 12.35 13.82
C ILE A 393 21.74 13.06 15.14
N ALA A 394 20.79 13.82 15.68
CA ALA A 394 21.00 14.57 16.92
C ALA A 394 21.23 13.63 18.12
N LYS A 395 20.40 12.58 18.27
CA LYS A 395 20.54 11.58 19.35
C LYS A 395 21.86 10.81 19.28
N ALA A 396 22.38 10.55 18.09
CA ALA A 396 23.62 9.81 17.91
C ALA A 396 24.90 10.62 18.20
N ASN A 397 24.85 11.94 18.00
CA ASN A 397 26.04 12.79 18.06
C ASN A 397 26.11 13.70 19.30
N TYR A 398 24.98 13.93 19.97
CA TYR A 398 24.92 14.83 21.13
C TYR A 398 24.44 14.09 22.37
N THR A 399 25.27 14.14 23.42
CA THR A 399 24.97 13.55 24.73
C THR A 399 24.91 14.64 25.79
N GLY A 400 23.94 14.58 26.71
CA GLY A 400 23.79 15.56 27.79
C GLY A 400 22.94 16.78 27.42
N LYS A 401 22.99 17.81 28.26
CA LYS A 401 22.22 19.05 28.08
C LYS A 401 22.98 20.04 27.19
N LEU A 402 22.38 20.38 26.06
CA LEU A 402 22.91 21.31 25.07
C LEU A 402 22.51 22.75 25.39
N SER A 403 23.39 23.71 25.09
CA SER A 403 23.08 25.14 25.30
C SER A 403 22.45 25.82 24.10
N ASN A 404 22.44 25.18 22.93
CA ASN A 404 21.94 25.76 21.68
C ASN A 404 21.27 24.69 20.82
N VAL A 405 20.25 25.10 20.07
CA VAL A 405 19.62 24.31 19.00
C VAL A 405 19.29 25.21 17.83
N ILE A 406 19.52 24.72 16.61
CA ILE A 406 19.10 25.41 15.39
C ILE A 406 17.86 24.71 14.83
N LEU A 407 16.80 25.47 14.60
CA LEU A 407 15.56 25.01 13.98
C LEU A 407 15.53 25.48 12.53
N ALA A 408 15.41 24.53 11.62
CA ALA A 408 15.14 24.75 10.20
C ALA A 408 13.77 24.14 9.84
N THR A 409 13.13 24.64 8.78
CA THR A 409 11.87 24.05 8.31
C THR A 409 12.16 22.69 7.70
N ALA A 410 11.28 21.72 7.96
CA ALA A 410 11.32 20.46 7.25
C ALA A 410 10.98 20.66 5.76
N ASP A 411 10.17 21.66 5.40
CA ASP A 411 9.56 21.77 4.07
C ASP A 411 10.44 22.49 3.03
N ASN A 412 11.50 23.19 3.47
CA ASN A 412 12.43 23.91 2.60
C ASN A 412 13.88 23.81 3.12
N TYR A 413 14.88 24.15 2.31
CA TYR A 413 16.31 23.91 2.60
C TYR A 413 17.22 25.12 2.86
N PRO A 414 16.91 26.40 2.54
CA PRO A 414 17.93 27.44 2.53
C PRO A 414 18.54 27.72 3.92
N ASP A 415 17.72 27.62 4.97
CA ASP A 415 18.12 27.93 6.35
C ASP A 415 19.10 26.88 6.90
N ALA A 416 18.90 25.60 6.57
CA ALA A 416 19.74 24.50 7.05
C ALA A 416 21.15 24.53 6.45
N LEU A 417 21.28 24.98 5.19
CA LEU A 417 22.54 24.96 4.45
C LEU A 417 23.55 25.96 5.02
N ALA A 418 23.14 27.23 5.17
CA ALA A 418 23.96 28.25 5.82
C ALA A 418 24.09 28.01 7.34
N GLY A 419 23.07 27.41 7.96
CA GLY A 419 23.04 27.08 9.38
C GLY A 419 24.10 26.07 9.82
N SER A 420 24.64 25.25 8.91
CA SER A 420 25.67 24.25 9.21
C SER A 420 26.93 24.82 9.89
N VAL A 421 27.42 25.97 9.42
CA VAL A 421 28.61 26.64 9.98
C VAL A 421 28.34 27.16 11.39
N LEU A 422 27.15 27.72 11.61
CA LEU A 422 26.72 28.21 12.91
C LEU A 422 26.43 27.07 13.89
N ALA A 423 25.83 25.98 13.42
CA ALA A 423 25.58 24.76 14.19
C ALA A 423 26.88 24.19 14.75
N TYR A 424 27.91 24.07 13.89
CA TYR A 424 29.23 23.62 14.29
C TYR A 424 29.87 24.55 15.32
N LYS A 425 29.82 25.88 15.09
CA LYS A 425 30.36 26.89 16.02
C LYS A 425 29.72 26.80 17.41
N LEU A 426 28.40 26.60 17.46
CA LEU A 426 27.62 26.59 18.69
C LEU A 426 27.54 25.22 19.38
N ASN A 427 28.15 24.19 18.78
CA ASN A 427 27.98 22.78 19.18
C ASN A 427 26.48 22.42 19.32
N ALA A 428 25.71 22.76 18.28
CA ALA A 428 24.25 22.67 18.29
C ALA A 428 23.74 21.71 17.19
N PRO A 429 22.76 20.84 17.47
CA PRO A 429 22.07 20.10 16.43
C PRO A 429 21.21 21.03 15.56
N ILE A 430 21.09 20.69 14.28
CA ILE A 430 20.05 21.23 13.40
C ILE A 430 18.87 20.27 13.46
N LEU A 431 17.75 20.72 14.01
CA LEU A 431 16.50 19.98 14.02
C LEU A 431 15.56 20.53 12.94
N LEU A 432 14.81 19.64 12.31
CA LEU A 432 13.83 20.01 11.29
C LEU A 432 12.44 20.07 11.93
N MET A 433 11.79 21.23 11.86
CA MET A 433 10.43 21.42 12.33
C MET A 433 9.46 21.06 11.21
N GLY A 434 8.68 19.99 11.40
CA GLY A 434 7.60 19.61 10.50
C GLY A 434 6.40 20.54 10.61
N SER A 435 5.57 20.57 9.56
CA SER A 435 4.32 21.35 9.55
C SER A 435 3.19 20.69 10.35
N SER A 436 3.25 19.38 10.60
CA SER A 436 2.27 18.66 11.42
C SER A 436 2.50 18.87 12.92
N ASP A 437 1.44 18.84 13.73
CA ASP A 437 1.56 18.94 15.19
C ASP A 437 2.38 17.77 15.78
N ALA A 438 2.23 16.56 15.24
CA ALA A 438 3.00 15.39 15.66
C ALA A 438 4.52 15.56 15.43
N ASP A 439 4.93 16.10 14.28
CA ASP A 439 6.35 16.37 14.02
C ASP A 439 6.89 17.46 14.95
N GLN A 440 6.09 18.47 15.25
CA GLN A 440 6.47 19.55 16.17
C GLN A 440 6.65 19.01 17.59
N GLU A 441 5.75 18.15 18.05
CA GLU A 441 5.82 17.51 19.36
C GLU A 441 7.10 16.68 19.51
N LYS A 442 7.46 15.85 18.50
CA LYS A 442 8.72 15.09 18.49
C LYS A 442 9.96 15.98 18.70
N VAL A 443 10.00 17.14 18.05
CA VAL A 443 11.12 18.08 18.17
C VAL A 443 11.13 18.76 19.55
N LEU A 444 9.98 19.20 20.03
CA LEU A 444 9.84 19.83 21.35
C LEU A 444 10.18 18.85 22.48
N ASP A 445 9.82 17.58 22.35
CA ASP A 445 10.18 16.52 23.30
C ASP A 445 11.67 16.25 23.35
N TYR A 446 12.32 16.21 22.18
CA TYR A 446 13.76 16.14 22.11
C TYR A 446 14.41 17.35 22.80
N MET A 447 13.91 18.57 22.55
CA MET A 447 14.41 19.78 23.20
C MET A 447 14.24 19.73 24.72
N LYS A 448 13.05 19.42 25.26
CA LYS A 448 12.81 19.28 26.71
C LYS A 448 13.78 18.27 27.35
N SER A 449 14.03 17.16 26.64
CA SER A 449 14.90 16.09 27.13
C SER A 449 16.39 16.45 27.05
N ASN A 450 16.84 17.18 26.02
CA ASN A 450 18.27 17.32 25.68
C ASN A 450 18.80 18.75 25.69
N LEU A 451 17.97 19.77 25.79
CA LEU A 451 18.40 21.17 25.88
C LEU A 451 18.35 21.66 27.33
N ASP A 452 19.30 22.52 27.69
CA ASP A 452 19.27 23.29 28.94
C ASP A 452 18.11 24.29 28.89
N PRO A 453 17.30 24.48 29.96
CA PRO A 453 16.21 25.46 29.97
C PRO A 453 16.66 26.91 29.67
N THR A 454 17.93 27.24 29.95
CA THR A 454 18.54 28.54 29.62
C THR A 454 19.13 28.59 28.21
N GLY A 455 19.10 27.48 27.48
CA GLY A 455 19.66 27.36 26.13
C GLY A 455 18.95 28.23 25.10
N THR A 456 19.65 28.49 23.99
CA THR A 456 19.16 29.37 22.92
C THR A 456 18.57 28.55 21.78
N VAL A 457 17.38 28.95 21.33
CA VAL A 457 16.72 28.41 20.14
C VAL A 457 16.94 29.38 18.99
N LEU A 458 17.60 28.95 17.92
CA LEU A 458 17.89 29.79 16.77
C LEU A 458 17.09 29.33 15.55
N GLY A 459 16.42 30.23 14.84
CA GLY A 459 15.69 29.87 13.62
C GLY A 459 14.98 31.04 12.95
N GLY A 460 14.69 30.92 11.66
CA GLY A 460 13.93 31.93 10.91
C GLY A 460 12.46 32.00 11.31
N THR A 461 11.77 33.07 10.94
CA THR A 461 10.31 33.23 11.14
C THR A 461 9.49 32.17 10.41
N ALA A 462 10.00 31.63 9.31
CA ALA A 462 9.37 30.53 8.56
C ALA A 462 9.26 29.23 9.38
N VAL A 463 10.14 29.04 10.37
CA VAL A 463 10.22 27.82 11.19
C VAL A 463 9.69 28.10 12.59
N VAL A 464 10.13 29.21 13.18
CA VAL A 464 9.71 29.68 14.48
C VAL A 464 8.63 30.75 14.26
N SER A 465 7.48 30.40 13.69
CA SER A 465 6.38 31.37 13.56
C SER A 465 5.95 31.93 14.92
N SER A 466 5.14 32.99 14.99
CA SER A 466 4.64 33.50 16.28
C SER A 466 3.86 32.42 17.06
N ASN A 467 3.17 31.53 16.36
CA ASN A 467 2.51 30.38 16.98
C ASN A 467 3.54 29.39 17.57
N MET A 468 4.58 29.06 16.79
CA MET A 468 5.64 28.15 17.23
C MET A 468 6.44 28.71 18.40
N GLU A 469 6.70 30.01 18.42
CA GLU A 469 7.35 30.70 19.55
C GLU A 469 6.58 30.47 20.86
N GLY A 470 5.24 30.49 20.80
CA GLY A 470 4.39 30.13 21.93
C GLY A 470 4.60 28.69 22.39
N LYS A 471 4.65 27.72 21.48
CA LYS A 471 4.91 26.30 21.79
C LYS A 471 6.31 26.07 22.38
N VAL A 472 7.32 26.72 21.82
CA VAL A 472 8.72 26.66 22.30
C VAL A 472 8.83 27.25 23.71
N THR A 473 8.21 28.41 23.95
CA THR A 473 8.18 29.05 25.27
C THR A 473 7.44 28.19 26.28
N ALA A 474 6.29 27.63 25.91
CA ALA A 474 5.52 26.70 26.75
C ALA A 474 6.30 25.41 27.08
N SER A 475 7.26 25.04 26.22
CA SER A 475 8.16 23.91 26.45
C SER A 475 9.37 24.26 27.35
N GLY A 476 9.43 25.48 27.89
CA GLY A 476 10.42 25.90 28.87
C GLY A 476 11.61 26.69 28.31
N PHE A 477 11.56 27.12 27.04
CA PHE A 477 12.67 27.81 26.38
C PHE A 477 12.29 29.25 26.00
N ALA A 478 12.77 30.22 26.77
CA ALA A 478 12.46 31.64 26.55
C ALA A 478 13.49 32.38 25.67
N ASN A 479 14.70 31.83 25.49
CA ASN A 479 15.78 32.47 24.75
C ASN A 479 15.71 32.11 23.26
N ILE A 480 14.94 32.89 22.49
CA ILE A 480 14.73 32.66 21.05
C ILE A 480 15.45 33.74 20.24
N THR A 481 16.35 33.33 19.35
CA THR A 481 17.05 34.21 18.40
C THR A 481 16.54 33.97 16.99
N ARG A 482 15.93 35.01 16.39
CA ARG A 482 15.36 34.92 15.04
C ARG A 482 16.44 35.15 13.98
N LEU A 483 16.76 34.10 13.22
CA LEU A 483 17.74 34.12 12.13
C LEU A 483 17.04 33.86 10.80
N GLY A 484 16.24 34.82 10.34
CA GLY A 484 15.51 34.75 9.08
C GLY A 484 15.35 36.12 8.43
N GLY A 485 15.53 36.18 7.12
CA GLY A 485 15.31 37.34 6.27
C GLY A 485 14.00 37.24 5.48
N THR A 486 13.76 38.23 4.64
CA THR A 486 12.65 38.25 3.67
C THR A 486 12.82 37.21 2.57
N ASP A 487 14.07 36.83 2.29
CA ASP A 487 14.43 35.77 1.35
C ASP A 487 15.63 34.93 1.85
N ARG A 488 16.02 33.94 1.04
CA ARG A 488 17.15 33.04 1.33
C ARG A 488 18.50 33.78 1.38
N TYR A 489 18.63 34.90 0.67
CA TYR A 489 19.87 35.67 0.57
C TYR A 489 20.10 36.46 1.84
N GLU A 490 19.09 37.21 2.29
CA GLU A 490 19.11 37.93 3.55
C GLU A 490 19.23 36.96 4.75
N THR A 491 18.60 35.79 4.68
CA THR A 491 18.74 34.76 5.71
C THR A 491 20.19 34.26 5.82
N SER A 492 20.85 33.99 4.68
CA SER A 492 22.26 33.57 4.69
C SER A 492 23.18 34.63 5.29
N VAL A 493 22.92 35.92 5.03
CA VAL A 493 23.66 37.04 5.63
C VAL A 493 23.42 37.10 7.15
N LYS A 494 22.18 37.00 7.62
CA LYS A 494 21.88 37.01 9.07
C LYS A 494 22.54 35.85 9.81
N ILE A 495 22.65 34.68 9.19
CA ILE A 495 23.37 33.54 9.76
C ILE A 495 24.88 33.82 9.79
N ALA A 496 25.45 34.33 8.69
CA ALA A 496 26.86 34.74 8.61
C ALA A 496 27.22 35.78 9.68
N ASP A 497 26.34 36.76 9.91
CA ASP A 497 26.48 37.79 10.93
C ASP A 497 26.61 37.21 12.36
N GLN A 498 25.94 36.09 12.66
CA GLN A 498 26.05 35.41 13.96
C GLN A 498 27.37 34.66 14.13
N LEU A 499 28.06 34.34 13.04
CA LEU A 499 29.40 33.77 13.10
C LEU A 499 30.40 34.79 13.64
N LYS A 500 30.11 36.10 13.60
CA LYS A 500 30.98 37.17 14.13
C LYS A 500 32.44 36.97 13.69
N VAL A 501 32.60 36.65 12.40
CA VAL A 501 33.92 36.36 11.83
C VAL A 501 34.78 37.62 11.82
N LYS A 502 36.10 37.45 11.90
CA LYS A 502 37.03 38.58 11.85
C LYS A 502 37.10 39.12 10.41
N THR A 503 37.39 40.40 10.28
CA THR A 503 37.75 40.99 8.99
C THR A 503 38.89 40.19 8.35
N GLY A 504 38.80 39.90 7.05
CA GLY A 504 39.78 39.06 6.34
C GLY A 504 39.45 37.57 6.30
N THR A 505 38.45 37.10 7.05
CA THR A 505 38.04 35.68 7.04
C THR A 505 37.58 35.29 5.63
N PRO A 506 38.09 34.19 5.04
CA PRO A 506 37.58 33.69 3.77
C PRO A 506 36.08 33.37 3.85
N LEU A 507 35.37 33.49 2.73
CA LEU A 507 33.95 33.16 2.64
C LEU A 507 33.66 32.29 1.41
N VAL A 508 32.51 31.64 1.46
CA VAL A 508 31.96 30.80 0.39
C VAL A 508 30.74 31.47 -0.19
N ILE A 509 30.63 31.48 -1.51
CA ILE A 509 29.43 31.84 -2.26
C ILE A 509 28.91 30.59 -2.97
N ALA A 510 27.62 30.33 -2.84
CA ALA A 510 26.93 29.22 -3.51
C ALA A 510 25.60 29.67 -4.11
N TYR A 511 25.13 28.93 -5.13
CA TYR A 511 23.87 29.23 -5.78
C TYR A 511 22.69 29.08 -4.80
N GLY A 512 21.85 30.11 -4.72
CA GLY A 512 20.76 30.13 -3.75
C GLY A 512 19.52 29.38 -4.19
N GLU A 513 19.22 29.29 -5.49
CA GLU A 513 17.95 28.72 -5.97
C GLU A 513 17.96 27.17 -6.04
N ASN A 514 19.09 26.53 -5.74
CA ASN A 514 19.19 25.09 -5.58
C ASN A 514 20.23 24.73 -4.51
N TYR A 515 20.11 23.56 -3.89
CA TYR A 515 20.90 23.19 -2.72
C TYR A 515 22.21 22.40 -2.94
N PRO A 516 22.44 21.64 -4.04
CA PRO A 516 23.55 20.69 -4.11
C PRO A 516 24.93 21.32 -3.87
N ASP A 517 25.17 22.51 -4.41
CA ASP A 517 26.45 23.21 -4.29
C ASP A 517 26.72 23.63 -2.84
N ALA A 518 25.76 24.31 -2.21
CA ALA A 518 25.86 24.74 -0.81
C ALA A 518 25.94 23.54 0.16
N LEU A 519 25.24 22.43 -0.14
CA LEU A 519 25.31 21.21 0.66
C LEU A 519 26.70 20.59 0.61
N SER A 520 27.30 20.50 -0.58
CA SER A 520 28.61 19.86 -0.78
C SER A 520 29.77 20.54 -0.04
N ILE A 521 29.69 21.85 0.18
CA ILE A 521 30.73 22.64 0.85
C ILE A 521 30.48 22.83 2.36
N SER A 522 29.28 22.47 2.85
CA SER A 522 28.84 22.73 4.23
C SER A 522 29.81 22.23 5.30
N SER A 523 30.30 21.00 5.18
CA SER A 523 31.18 20.37 6.18
C SER A 523 32.52 21.07 6.32
N ILE A 524 33.21 21.32 5.20
CA ILE A 524 34.52 21.99 5.22
C ILE A 524 34.41 23.48 5.56
N ALA A 525 33.33 24.14 5.13
CA ALA A 525 33.05 25.52 5.52
C ALA A 525 32.78 25.63 7.04
N ALA A 526 32.07 24.65 7.61
CA ALA A 526 31.84 24.56 9.05
C ALA A 526 33.14 24.36 9.82
N GLU A 527 33.98 23.40 9.41
CA GLU A 527 35.29 23.14 10.03
C GLU A 527 36.20 24.38 9.98
N MET A 528 36.24 25.07 8.84
CA MET A 528 37.07 26.26 8.63
C MET A 528 36.45 27.55 9.18
N GLN A 529 35.20 27.49 9.64
CA GLN A 529 34.41 28.66 10.07
C GLN A 529 34.29 29.75 8.97
N TYR A 530 34.14 29.32 7.72
CA TYR A 530 33.92 30.21 6.58
C TYR A 530 32.42 30.44 6.38
N PRO A 531 31.94 31.69 6.40
CA PRO A 531 30.53 31.98 6.13
C PRO A 531 30.12 31.51 4.73
N ILE A 532 28.91 30.96 4.61
CA ILE A 532 28.29 30.61 3.33
C ILE A 532 27.22 31.67 3.02
N LEU A 533 27.42 32.40 1.92
CA LEU A 533 26.45 33.36 1.40
C LEU A 533 25.79 32.78 0.15
N LEU A 534 24.47 32.85 0.08
CA LEU A 534 23.71 32.42 -1.10
C LEU A 534 23.62 33.57 -2.11
N VAL A 535 23.65 33.26 -3.40
CA VAL A 535 23.53 34.27 -4.48
C VAL A 535 22.59 33.84 -5.60
N GLN A 536 22.06 34.82 -6.34
CA GLN A 536 21.33 34.59 -7.58
C GLN A 536 22.29 34.17 -8.71
N LYS A 537 21.71 33.67 -9.81
CA LYS A 537 22.48 33.27 -11.00
C LYS A 537 23.27 34.43 -11.60
N ASP A 538 22.63 35.58 -11.73
CA ASP A 538 23.15 36.70 -12.54
C ASP A 538 23.56 37.93 -11.72
N GLY A 539 23.72 37.76 -10.40
CA GLY A 539 24.26 38.83 -9.57
C GLY A 539 24.14 38.56 -8.07
N LEU A 540 24.65 39.52 -7.30
CA LEU A 540 24.56 39.54 -5.85
C LEU A 540 23.46 40.53 -5.45
N SER A 541 22.62 40.13 -4.51
CA SER A 541 21.74 41.08 -3.81
C SER A 541 22.57 42.09 -3.02
N ASP A 542 22.01 43.27 -2.76
CA ASP A 542 22.74 44.32 -2.05
C ASP A 542 23.09 43.92 -0.61
N VAL A 543 22.24 43.10 0.04
CA VAL A 543 22.54 42.54 1.36
C VAL A 543 23.80 41.66 1.33
N VAL A 544 23.98 40.85 0.29
CA VAL A 544 25.17 40.01 0.13
C VAL A 544 26.40 40.87 -0.20
N LYS A 545 26.28 41.87 -1.08
CA LYS A 545 27.39 42.79 -1.38
C LYS A 545 27.88 43.52 -0.13
N ASN A 546 26.95 44.01 0.69
CA ASN A 546 27.26 44.71 1.93
C ASN A 546 27.97 43.80 2.93
N GLU A 547 27.54 42.54 3.05
CA GLU A 547 28.18 41.57 3.94
C GLU A 547 29.61 41.25 3.49
N ILE A 548 29.84 41.03 2.19
CA ILE A 548 31.18 40.82 1.63
C ILE A 548 32.07 42.04 1.91
N ALA A 549 31.54 43.25 1.75
CA ALA A 549 32.26 44.49 2.02
C ALA A 549 32.58 44.69 3.52
N ALA A 550 31.72 44.19 4.42
CA ALA A 550 31.95 44.21 5.87
C ALA A 550 33.02 43.20 6.29
N ILE A 551 32.94 41.96 5.80
CA ILE A 551 33.90 40.89 6.10
C ILE A 551 35.28 41.19 5.49
N LYS A 552 35.33 41.81 4.30
CA LYS A 552 36.56 42.04 3.51
C LYS A 552 37.38 40.74 3.39
N PRO A 553 36.82 39.68 2.80
CA PRO A 553 37.44 38.36 2.81
C PRO A 553 38.79 38.39 2.09
N SER A 554 39.79 37.71 2.66
CA SER A 554 41.08 37.51 1.98
C SER A 554 40.94 36.61 0.75
N LYS A 555 39.89 35.79 0.70
CA LYS A 555 39.58 34.89 -0.41
C LYS A 555 38.08 34.59 -0.46
N VAL A 556 37.53 34.55 -1.67
CA VAL A 556 36.16 34.11 -1.94
C VAL A 556 36.21 32.78 -2.69
N TYR A 557 35.51 31.77 -2.19
CA TYR A 557 35.32 30.49 -2.85
C TYR A 557 33.94 30.46 -3.51
N ILE A 558 33.87 30.20 -4.81
CA ILE A 558 32.62 30.11 -5.56
C ILE A 558 32.33 28.64 -5.84
N ILE A 559 31.24 28.11 -5.29
CA ILE A 559 30.82 26.73 -5.43
C ILE A 559 29.58 26.70 -6.32
N GLY A 560 29.78 26.22 -7.56
CA GLY A 560 28.78 26.23 -8.61
C GLY A 560 29.40 26.64 -9.95
N GLY A 561 29.05 25.92 -11.02
CA GLY A 561 29.51 26.23 -12.38
C GLY A 561 28.84 27.47 -12.98
N GLU A 562 29.30 27.92 -14.15
CA GLU A 562 28.74 29.11 -14.84
C GLU A 562 27.27 28.96 -15.25
N GLY A 563 26.80 27.71 -15.34
CA GLY A 563 25.39 27.39 -15.54
C GLY A 563 24.48 27.86 -14.41
N VAL A 564 25.01 28.03 -13.19
CA VAL A 564 24.24 28.43 -11.99
C VAL A 564 24.74 29.71 -11.33
N ILE A 565 26.00 30.10 -11.52
CA ILE A 565 26.57 31.39 -11.08
C ILE A 565 27.33 31.99 -12.27
N SER A 566 26.73 32.94 -12.97
CA SER A 566 27.28 33.51 -14.21
C SER A 566 28.52 34.35 -13.95
N ALA A 567 29.28 34.65 -15.01
CA ALA A 567 30.49 35.47 -14.92
C ALA A 567 30.23 36.87 -14.37
N ASN A 568 29.00 37.39 -14.44
CA ASN A 568 28.63 38.68 -13.85
C ASN A 568 28.49 38.62 -12.32
N ALA A 569 28.23 37.42 -11.77
CA ALA A 569 28.13 37.18 -10.34
C ALA A 569 29.47 36.76 -9.70
N LYS A 570 30.48 36.41 -10.52
CA LYS A 570 31.85 36.15 -10.07
C LYS A 570 32.64 37.45 -9.98
#